data_AF-A0A5N6C690-F1
#
_entry.id   AF-A0A5N6C690-F1
#
_cell.length_a   1.000
_cell.length_b   1.000
_cell.length_c   1.000
_cell.angle_alpha   90.00
_cell.angle_beta   90.00
_cell.angle_gamma   90.00
#
_symmetry.space_group_name_H-M   'P 1'
#
loop_
_entity.id
_entity.type
_entity.pdbx_description
1 polymer ?
#
loop_
_entity_poly.entity_id
_entity_poly.type
_entity_poly.pdbx_seq_one_letter_code
_entity_poly.pdbx_strand_id
1 'polypeptide(L)' 'MGYDRARILLAHYADGLRLHQLRHGSGTHLGEANTSANIIMAKTGHKSLRSVQRYVKPGLAAVLGGLVSSPRRRG' A
#
# COMPACT_ATOMS: atom_id res chain seq x y z
N MET A 1 18.08 -12.29 -11.70
CA MET A 1 17.77 -12.98 -10.43
C MET A 1 16.29 -12.77 -10.14
N GLY A 2 15.45 -13.80 -10.30
CA GLY A 2 13.98 -13.65 -10.30
C GLY A 2 13.32 -13.76 -8.93
N TYR A 3 12.09 -13.27 -8.82
CA TYR A 3 11.20 -13.35 -7.65
C TYR A 3 11.20 -14.75 -7.00
N ASP A 4 11.23 -15.81 -7.80
CA ASP A 4 11.23 -17.19 -7.32
C ASP A 4 12.47 -17.56 -6.53
N ARG A 5 13.64 -17.05 -6.92
CA ARG A 5 14.88 -17.31 -6.16
C ARG A 5 14.85 -16.62 -4.80
N ALA A 6 14.40 -15.37 -4.76
CA ALA A 6 14.20 -14.66 -3.50
C ALA A 6 13.14 -15.34 -2.62
N ARG A 7 12.08 -15.89 -3.22
CA ARG A 7 11.03 -16.64 -2.51
C ARG A 7 11.59 -17.91 -1.86
N ILE A 8 12.38 -18.69 -2.59
CA ILE A 8 13.00 -19.93 -2.11
C ILE A 8 13.96 -19.64 -0.96
N LEU A 9 14.83 -18.63 -1.12
CA LEU A 9 15.78 -18.25 -0.08
C LEU A 9 15.07 -17.75 1.18
N LEU A 10 14.07 -16.89 1.03
CA LEU A 10 13.33 -16.37 2.18
C LEU A 10 12.54 -17.48 2.89
N ALA A 11 11.96 -18.43 2.15
CA ALA A 11 11.28 -19.59 2.73
C ALA A 11 12.22 -20.50 3.52
N HIS A 12 13.48 -20.63 3.09
CA HIS A 12 14.48 -21.45 3.79
C HIS A 12 15.08 -20.78 5.02
N TYR A 13 15.22 -19.46 5.03
CA TYR A 13 16.05 -18.76 6.02
C TYR A 13 15.31 -17.75 6.91
N ALA A 14 14.06 -17.40 6.60
CA ALA A 14 13.38 -16.28 7.26
C ALA A 14 12.24 -16.68 8.19
N ASP A 15 12.25 -17.91 8.72
CA ASP A 15 11.33 -18.39 9.76
C ASP A 15 9.85 -18.07 9.46
N GLY A 16 9.42 -18.36 8.23
CA GLY A 16 8.05 -18.16 7.78
C GLY A 16 7.72 -16.76 7.24
N LEU A 17 8.67 -15.81 7.27
CA LEU A 17 8.51 -14.53 6.58
C LEU A 17 8.41 -14.74 5.07
N ARG A 18 7.43 -14.08 4.45
CA ARG A 18 7.18 -14.12 3.00
C ARG A 18 7.52 -12.78 2.36
N LEU A 19 7.93 -12.80 1.09
CA LEU A 19 8.18 -11.57 0.32
C LEU A 19 6.98 -10.62 0.29
N HIS A 20 5.77 -11.19 0.37
CA HIS A 20 4.54 -10.42 0.51
C HIS A 20 4.53 -9.53 1.76
N GLN A 21 5.02 -10.01 2.90
CA GLN A 21 5.07 -9.25 4.16
C GLN A 21 6.10 -8.13 4.10
N LEU A 22 7.26 -8.37 3.48
CA LEU A 22 8.26 -7.32 3.24
C LEU A 22 7.70 -6.21 2.34
N ARG A 23 7.02 -6.60 1.26
CA ARG A 23 6.32 -5.64 0.38
C ARG A 23 5.27 -4.86 1.15
N HIS A 24 4.49 -5.54 1.98
CA HIS A 24 3.45 -4.91 2.79
C HIS A 24 4.05 -3.89 3.77
N GLY A 25 5.06 -4.28 4.55
CA GLY A 25 5.76 -3.39 5.48
C GLY A 25 6.38 -2.18 4.77
N SER A 26 6.99 -2.39 3.60
CA SER A 26 7.52 -1.28 2.80
C SER A 26 6.45 -0.29 2.35
N GLY A 27 5.24 -0.77 2.01
CA GLY A 27 4.10 0.07 1.65
C GLY A 27 3.58 0.86 2.85
N THR A 28 3.46 0.22 4.01
CA THR A 28 3.04 0.86 5.25
C THR A 28 3.99 1.98 5.65
N HIS A 29 5.31 1.75 5.60
CA HIS A 29 6.28 2.77 6.01
C HIS A 29 6.28 4.00 5.09
N LEU A 30 6.10 3.80 3.78
CA LEU A 30 5.91 4.92 2.84
C LEU A 30 4.63 5.70 3.12
N GLY A 31 3.57 4.98 3.48
CA GLY A 31 2.30 5.54 3.91
C GLY A 31 2.43 6.43 5.15
N GLU A 32 3.18 5.95 6.14
CA GLU A 32 3.51 6.71 7.37
C GLU A 32 4.35 7.94 7.10
N ALA A 33 5.25 7.86 6.11
CA ALA A 33 6.03 9.00 5.63
C ALA A 33 5.21 9.98 4.76
N ASN A 34 3.87 9.81 4.67
CA ASN A 34 2.98 10.62 3.82
C ASN A 34 3.42 10.66 2.35
N THR A 35 4.03 9.59 1.85
CA THR A 35 4.41 9.48 0.44
C THR A 35 3.16 9.39 -0.43
N SER A 36 3.20 9.96 -1.63
CA SER A 36 2.05 9.95 -2.54
C SER A 36 1.65 8.52 -2.95
N ALA A 37 0.34 8.31 -3.13
CA ALA A 37 -0.22 7.00 -3.50
C ALA A 37 0.36 6.45 -4.82
N ASN A 38 0.68 7.32 -5.78
CA ASN A 38 1.27 6.94 -7.06
C ASN A 38 2.68 6.34 -6.89
N ILE A 39 3.48 6.91 -6.00
CA ILE A 39 4.83 6.40 -5.70
C ILE A 39 4.73 5.07 -4.93
N ILE A 40 3.80 4.96 -3.99
CA ILE A 40 3.54 3.70 -3.29
C ILE A 40 3.11 2.62 -4.30
N MET A 41 2.21 2.93 -5.25
CA MET A 41 1.81 2.01 -6.32
C MET A 41 2.99 1.55 -7.16
N ALA A 42 3.81 2.48 -7.64
CA ALA A 42 4.99 2.15 -8.45
C ALA A 42 5.96 1.24 -7.70
N LYS A 43 6.22 1.52 -6.41
CA LYS A 43 7.15 0.74 -5.60
C LYS A 43 6.61 -0.64 -5.19
N THR A 44 5.30 -0.77 -5.02
CA THR A 44 4.66 -2.02 -4.58
C THR A 44 4.07 -2.84 -5.74
N GLY A 45 4.03 -2.30 -6.96
CA GLY A 45 3.47 -2.96 -8.15
C GLY A 45 1.94 -3.06 -8.15
N HIS A 46 1.23 -2.25 -7.36
CA HIS A 46 -0.23 -2.26 -7.39
C HIS A 46 -0.77 -1.60 -8.66
N LYS A 47 -1.76 -2.24 -9.28
CA LYS A 47 -2.41 -1.74 -10.50
C LYS A 47 -3.58 -0.78 -10.24
N SER A 48 -4.03 -0.67 -8.99
CA SER A 48 -5.18 0.17 -8.63
C SER A 48 -4.93 0.99 -7.38
N LEU A 49 -5.45 2.22 -7.37
CA LEU A 49 -5.46 3.09 -6.20
C LEU A 49 -6.20 2.44 -5.04
N ARG A 50 -7.30 1.73 -5.32
CA ARG A 50 -8.08 1.00 -4.31
C ARG A 50 -7.24 0.03 -3.50
N SER A 51 -6.29 -0.67 -4.13
CA SER A 51 -5.41 -1.60 -3.42
C SER A 51 -4.41 -0.89 -2.51
N VAL A 52 -3.98 0.32 -2.88
CA VAL A 52 -2.99 1.13 -2.14
C VAL A 52 -3.60 1.99 -1.03
N GLN A 53 -4.91 2.25 -1.07
CA GLN A 53 -5.63 3.01 -0.04
C GLN A 53 -5.34 2.54 1.39
N ARG A 54 -5.07 1.23 1.59
CA ARG A 54 -4.70 0.67 2.90
C ARG A 54 -3.42 1.22 3.51
N TYR A 55 -2.54 1.82 2.70
CA TYR A 55 -1.29 2.43 3.14
C TYR A 55 -1.44 3.94 3.37
N VAL A 56 -2.48 4.57 2.83
CA VAL A 56 -2.66 6.02 2.89
C VAL A 56 -3.39 6.39 4.19
N LYS A 57 -2.82 7.30 4.98
CA LYS A 57 -3.48 7.90 6.14
C LYS A 57 -3.97 9.30 5.76
N PRO A 58 -5.25 9.49 5.37
CA PRO A 58 -5.74 10.79 4.96
C PRO A 58 -5.71 11.77 6.14
N GLY A 59 -5.16 12.97 5.92
CA GLY A 59 -5.20 14.05 6.90
C GLY A 59 -6.63 14.58 7.11
N LEU A 60 -6.87 15.23 8.24
CA LEU A 60 -8.20 15.75 8.62
C LEU A 60 -8.84 16.62 7.53
N ALA A 61 -8.07 17.51 6.90
CA ALA A 61 -8.55 18.35 5.81
C ALA A 61 -9.03 17.55 4.59
N ALA A 62 -8.34 16.45 4.26
CA ALA A 62 -8.75 15.57 3.16
C ALA A 62 -10.01 14.78 3.50
N VAL A 63 -10.16 14.36 4.76
CA VAL A 63 -11.39 13.70 5.25
C VAL A 63 -12.58 14.67 5.16
N LEU A 64 -12.41 15.90 5.67
CA LEU A 64 -13.45 16.92 5.62
C LEU A 64 -13.83 17.30 4.18
N GLY A 65 -12.84 17.48 3.29
CA GLY A 65 -13.09 17.73 1.87
C GLY A 65 -13.83 16.58 1.18
N GLY A 66 -13.50 15.33 1.50
CA GLY A 66 -14.17 14.14 0.94
C GLY A 66 -15.61 13.96 1.44
N LEU A 67 -15.90 14.34 2.68
CA LEU A 67 -17.26 14.35 3.23
C LEU A 67 -18.13 15.39 2.54
N VAL A 68 -17.58 16.56 2.20
CA VAL A 68 -18.28 17.61 1.45
C VAL A 68 -18.49 17.21 -0.01
N SER A 69 -17.55 16.47 -0.60
CA SER A 69 -17.57 16.12 -2.03
C SER A 69 -18.31 14.82 -2.36
N SER A 70 -18.84 14.09 -1.36
CA SER A 70 -19.61 12.87 -1.59
C SER A 70 -20.96 13.20 -2.24
N PRO A 71 -21.30 12.65 -3.42
CA PRO A 71 -22.61 12.87 -4.03
C PRO A 71 -23.68 12.37 -3.07
N ARG A 72 -24.60 13.27 -2.67
CA ARG A 72 -25.81 12.89 -1.94
C ARG A 72 -26.47 11.77 -2.73
N ARG A 73 -26.52 10.54 -2.19
CA ARG A 73 -27.22 9.43 -2.83
C ARG A 73 -28.66 9.90 -3.10
N ARG A 74 -28.99 10.08 -4.39
CA ARG A 74 -30.34 10.38 -4.83
C ARG A 74 -31.14 9.09 -4.62
N GLY A 75 -32.01 9.10 -3.61
CA GLY A 75 -33.10 8.15 -3.48
C GLY A 75 -34.20 8.46 -4.49
#